data_AF-A0A9D9DFS9-F1
#
_entry.id   AF-A0A9D9DFS9-F1
#
_cell.length_a   1.000
_cell.length_b   1.000
_cell.length_c   1.000
_cell.angle_alpha   90.00
_cell.angle_beta   90.00
_cell.angle_gamma   90.00
#
_symmetry.space_group_name_H-M   'P 1'
#
loop_
_entity.id
_entity.type
_entity.pdbx_description
1 polymer ?
#
loop_
_entity_poly.entity_id
_entity_poly.type
_entity_poly.pdbx_seq_one_letter_code
_entity_poly.pdbx_strand_id
1 'polypeptide(L)'
;MAIFERFRQIAELNKGQTAIIDGDREYTYQELLDLSECYYRKIPEQAKAIGVIMSHGINQIAAILGILEAGCAYIPAEPDFPASRIKSMMEEGQADFAFVDEAKGEERFGVAEKDINSPDSPINAEQTDGLAYVLFTSGTTGKPKGVRIKEDNVLSYVDAFQNEFNLTGEDVMLQNSVCTFDIFVEEVFASLLSGAKLAIIDSESKKNIGDLLSFCVKHGVTVISGFPYLLQSINSCGELPKSLRLLLSGGDVLRRSYVDNLVGKVEVYNTYGPSETTVCAAYYNCSKGRENDDGTYPIGKAIKGYELVLEKDGKTIKEPFEKGEIVIFGGGVGDGYMGASSKEARNFSFTRGRRCYYSGDLAYYDEEGNLNFVGRNDNQIMVYGKRVEIMEVENCLLHTIYCREACVVPYVDGKGLYHLQAHIAPRQEESAIIEALRENLPPYMIPESFVFHDKLPLNENGKIDRRRLRIQIRRLGLEDMAIWSNQRMKVLKEVFSCFNLYSPAEQKKIREANEAEFLKGVKEGTHVAFALFDVNRIVGSGDICYQRELPSPENKSGDSAFLMNVHVDASLRRKGFGKEIMACLLNEAKGKGITKIYLESSRAGRPLYRLMGFRMLDYYMFYDGK
;
A
#
# COMPACT_ATOMS: atom_id res chain seq x y z
N MET A 1 -10.56 -18.78 28.89
CA MET A 1 -9.53 -17.80 29.28
C MET A 1 -9.62 -16.65 28.31
N ALA A 2 -9.55 -15.41 28.79
CA ALA A 2 -9.55 -14.21 27.96
C ALA A 2 -8.13 -13.91 27.41
N ILE A 3 -8.02 -13.13 26.34
CA ILE A 3 -6.73 -12.68 25.77
C ILE A 3 -5.91 -11.96 26.84
N PHE A 4 -6.50 -10.98 27.51
CA PHE A 4 -5.77 -10.19 28.50
C PHE A 4 -5.35 -11.03 29.71
N GLU A 5 -6.16 -12.00 30.12
CA GLU A 5 -5.79 -12.92 31.21
C GLU A 5 -4.57 -13.78 30.84
N ARG A 6 -4.50 -14.28 29.59
CA ARG A 6 -3.30 -14.97 29.10
C ARG A 6 -2.09 -14.03 29.06
N PHE A 7 -2.28 -12.79 28.58
CA PHE A 7 -1.22 -11.79 28.56
C PHE A 7 -0.70 -11.50 29.98
N ARG A 8 -1.58 -11.29 30.96
CA ARG A 8 -1.23 -11.05 32.36
C ARG A 8 -0.40 -12.20 32.94
N GLN A 9 -0.80 -13.45 32.70
CA GLN A 9 -0.03 -14.62 33.15
C GLN A 9 1.37 -14.67 32.53
N ILE A 10 1.49 -14.41 31.22
CA ILE A 10 2.80 -14.33 30.55
C ILE A 10 3.63 -13.17 31.08
N ALA A 11 3.03 -12.00 31.27
CA ALA A 11 3.71 -10.82 31.79
C ALA A 11 4.21 -11.04 33.22
N GLU A 12 3.45 -11.72 34.07
CA GLU A 12 3.85 -12.08 35.44
C GLU A 12 5.02 -13.06 35.49
N LEU A 13 5.09 -14.00 34.54
CA LEU A 13 6.22 -14.93 34.41
C LEU A 13 7.48 -14.25 33.84
N ASN A 14 7.31 -13.17 33.08
CA ASN A 14 8.37 -12.52 32.30
C ASN A 14 8.58 -11.04 32.68
N LYS A 15 8.23 -10.62 33.90
CA LYS A 15 8.14 -9.20 34.32
C LYS A 15 9.31 -8.32 33.89
N GLY A 16 10.55 -8.83 34.04
CA GLY A 16 11.77 -8.10 33.70
C GLY A 16 12.30 -8.33 32.29
N GLN A 17 11.64 -9.15 31.47
CA GLN A 17 12.02 -9.38 30.08
C GLN A 17 11.39 -8.31 29.18
N THR A 18 12.12 -7.93 28.13
CA THR A 18 11.62 -7.01 27.09
C THR A 18 10.41 -7.63 26.39
N ALA A 19 9.31 -6.87 26.31
CA ALA A 19 8.11 -7.22 25.55
C ALA A 19 8.04 -6.43 24.23
N ILE A 20 8.31 -5.13 24.28
CA ILE A 20 8.23 -4.21 23.14
C ILE A 20 9.59 -3.54 22.91
N ILE A 21 9.99 -3.44 21.65
CA ILE A 21 11.04 -2.55 21.18
C ILE A 21 10.36 -1.50 20.30
N ASP A 22 10.35 -0.24 20.73
CA ASP A 22 9.73 0.88 20.00
C ASP A 22 10.81 1.92 19.67
N GLY A 23 11.24 1.93 18.41
CA GLY A 23 12.43 2.65 17.97
C GLY A 23 13.68 2.16 18.70
N ASP A 24 14.30 3.03 19.50
CA ASP A 24 15.51 2.73 20.29
C ASP A 24 15.23 2.29 21.73
N ARG A 25 13.95 2.31 22.16
CA ARG A 25 13.59 2.03 23.55
C ARG A 25 13.00 0.64 23.69
N GLU A 26 13.50 -0.09 24.67
CA GLU A 26 12.94 -1.35 25.11
C GLU A 26 12.02 -1.13 26.31
N TYR A 27 10.89 -1.85 26.32
CA TYR A 27 9.93 -1.87 27.40
C TYR A 27 9.69 -3.30 27.84
N THR A 28 9.74 -3.52 29.13
CA THR A 28 9.51 -4.82 29.75
C THR A 28 8.03 -5.21 29.73
N TYR A 29 7.74 -6.50 29.94
CA TYR A 29 6.37 -6.98 30.14
C TYR A 29 5.66 -6.27 31.29
N GLN A 30 6.36 -5.94 32.38
CA GLN A 30 5.78 -5.19 33.49
C GLN A 30 5.44 -3.75 33.08
N GLU A 31 6.33 -3.05 32.37
CA GLU A 31 6.06 -1.69 31.89
C GLU A 31 4.89 -1.64 30.90
N LEU A 32 4.76 -2.65 30.03
CA LEU A 32 3.61 -2.76 29.12
C LEU A 32 2.31 -3.01 29.89
N LEU A 33 2.34 -3.87 30.92
CA LEU A 33 1.19 -4.14 31.77
C LEU A 33 0.73 -2.87 32.53
N ASP A 34 1.68 -2.16 33.15
CA ASP A 34 1.42 -0.90 33.87
C ASP A 34 0.85 0.18 32.93
N LEU A 35 1.37 0.25 31.69
CA LEU A 35 0.86 1.18 30.69
C LEU A 35 -0.53 0.78 30.19
N SER A 36 -0.83 -0.52 30.01
CA SER A 36 -2.18 -0.97 29.66
C SER A 36 -3.20 -0.63 30.74
N GLU A 37 -2.82 -0.70 32.02
CA GLU A 37 -3.69 -0.30 33.13
C GLU A 37 -4.03 1.21 33.07
N CYS A 38 -3.09 2.04 32.62
CA CYS A 38 -3.33 3.47 32.42
C CYS A 38 -4.38 3.76 31.35
N TYR A 39 -4.48 2.92 30.31
CA TYR A 39 -5.53 3.02 29.30
C TYR A 39 -6.85 2.42 29.80
N TYR A 40 -6.80 1.26 30.44
CA TYR A 40 -7.96 0.61 31.06
C TYR A 40 -8.74 1.58 31.97
N ARG A 41 -8.04 2.32 32.84
CA ARG A 41 -8.65 3.29 33.77
C ARG A 41 -9.35 4.48 33.08
N LYS A 42 -9.08 4.73 31.80
CA LYS A 42 -9.71 5.80 31.01
C LYS A 42 -10.96 5.32 30.26
N ILE A 43 -11.28 4.02 30.30
CA ILE A 43 -12.41 3.45 29.56
C ILE A 43 -13.73 3.72 30.31
N PRO A 44 -14.77 4.22 29.61
CA PRO A 44 -16.08 4.43 30.21
C PRO A 44 -16.72 3.10 30.67
N GLU A 45 -17.34 3.11 31.85
CA GLU A 45 -17.95 1.94 32.51
C GLU A 45 -18.94 1.15 31.65
N GLN A 46 -19.67 1.81 30.73
CA GLN A 46 -20.70 1.16 29.89
C GLN A 46 -20.24 0.89 28.45
N ALA A 47 -18.97 1.17 28.12
CA ALA A 47 -18.48 0.96 26.78
C ALA A 47 -18.40 -0.54 26.46
N LYS A 48 -18.67 -0.89 25.20
CA LYS A 48 -18.60 -2.24 24.64
C LYS A 48 -17.60 -2.31 23.50
N ALA A 49 -17.46 -1.22 22.74
CA ALA A 49 -16.51 -1.12 21.65
C ALA A 49 -15.76 0.21 21.69
N ILE A 50 -14.44 0.14 21.54
CA ILE A 50 -13.53 1.29 21.64
C ILE A 50 -12.74 1.44 20.34
N GLY A 51 -12.82 2.61 19.71
CA GLY A 51 -11.99 2.99 18.58
C GLY A 51 -10.52 3.16 18.98
N VAL A 52 -9.60 2.74 18.11
CA VAL A 52 -8.15 2.96 18.27
C VAL A 52 -7.62 3.63 17.02
N ILE A 53 -7.33 4.94 17.13
CA ILE A 53 -6.89 5.80 16.03
C ILE A 53 -5.53 6.42 16.42
N MET A 54 -4.54 5.55 16.55
CA MET A 54 -3.23 5.89 17.10
C MET A 54 -2.13 5.46 16.13
N SER A 55 -1.02 6.18 16.14
CA SER A 55 0.19 5.80 15.42
C SER A 55 0.75 4.50 15.98
N HIS A 56 1.44 3.73 15.13
CA HIS A 56 2.07 2.47 15.55
C HIS A 56 3.15 2.77 16.58
N GLY A 57 3.12 2.06 17.70
CA GLY A 57 3.99 2.30 18.85
C GLY A 57 3.43 1.64 20.10
N ILE A 58 4.19 1.70 21.19
CA ILE A 58 3.81 1.03 22.45
C ILE A 58 2.45 1.49 22.98
N ASN A 59 2.13 2.77 22.84
CA ASN A 59 0.86 3.34 23.31
C ASN A 59 -0.36 2.73 22.62
N GLN A 60 -0.26 2.40 21.32
CA GLN A 60 -1.34 1.72 20.60
C GLN A 60 -1.55 0.30 21.14
N ILE A 61 -0.46 -0.44 21.36
CA ILE A 61 -0.51 -1.81 21.90
C ILE A 61 -1.07 -1.81 23.33
N ALA A 62 -0.60 -0.90 24.17
CA ALA A 62 -1.08 -0.75 25.54
C ALA A 62 -2.57 -0.35 25.60
N ALA A 63 -3.03 0.53 24.70
CA ALA A 63 -4.44 0.89 24.58
C ALA A 63 -5.29 -0.34 24.20
N ILE A 64 -4.87 -1.12 23.21
CA ILE A 64 -5.56 -2.36 22.80
C ILE A 64 -5.64 -3.35 23.97
N LEU A 65 -4.55 -3.55 24.71
CA LEU A 65 -4.53 -4.43 25.88
C LEU A 65 -5.46 -3.92 26.99
N GLY A 66 -5.47 -2.61 27.28
CA GLY A 66 -6.38 -2.02 28.26
C GLY A 66 -7.86 -2.12 27.86
N ILE A 67 -8.17 -2.04 26.56
CA ILE A 67 -9.52 -2.28 26.01
C ILE A 67 -9.95 -3.73 26.26
N LEU A 68 -9.07 -4.69 25.98
CA LEU A 68 -9.33 -6.10 26.21
C LEU A 68 -9.42 -6.43 27.71
N GLU A 69 -8.66 -5.74 28.58
CA GLU A 69 -8.80 -5.85 30.04
C GLU A 69 -10.18 -5.39 30.52
N ALA A 70 -10.71 -4.31 29.93
CA ALA A 70 -12.07 -3.85 30.17
C ALA A 70 -13.15 -4.77 29.58
N GLY A 71 -12.76 -5.88 28.94
CA GLY A 71 -13.66 -6.79 28.26
C GLY A 71 -14.35 -6.16 27.05
N CYS A 72 -13.84 -5.04 26.53
CA CYS A 72 -14.36 -4.33 25.37
C CYS A 72 -13.72 -4.83 24.07
N ALA A 73 -14.40 -4.68 22.94
CA ALA A 73 -13.82 -4.91 21.62
C ALA A 73 -13.08 -3.66 21.12
N TYR A 74 -11.94 -3.81 20.44
CA TYR A 74 -11.30 -2.67 19.78
C TYR A 74 -11.67 -2.56 18.30
N ILE A 75 -11.76 -1.33 17.80
CA ILE A 75 -12.03 -1.01 16.39
C ILE A 75 -10.88 -0.15 15.87
N PRO A 76 -9.89 -0.72 15.16
CA PRO A 76 -8.74 0.05 14.71
C PRO A 76 -9.06 0.85 13.44
N ALA A 77 -8.47 2.04 13.35
CA ALA A 77 -8.37 2.81 12.11
C ALA A 77 -7.00 3.48 12.03
N GLU A 78 -6.43 3.56 10.82
CA GLU A 78 -5.16 4.26 10.66
C GLU A 78 -5.36 5.78 10.75
N PRO A 79 -4.47 6.50 11.44
CA PRO A 79 -4.62 7.94 11.65
C PRO A 79 -4.42 8.76 10.37
N ASP A 80 -3.91 8.17 9.29
CA ASP A 80 -3.75 8.79 7.97
C ASP A 80 -4.94 8.55 7.03
N PHE A 81 -5.95 7.77 7.46
CA PHE A 81 -7.19 7.62 6.70
C PHE A 81 -7.99 8.94 6.69
N PRO A 82 -8.79 9.19 5.63
CA PRO A 82 -9.69 10.35 5.59
C PRO A 82 -10.64 10.38 6.80
N ALA A 83 -10.87 11.55 7.38
CA ALA A 83 -11.70 11.70 8.57
C ALA A 83 -13.14 11.17 8.38
N SER A 84 -13.70 11.33 7.17
CA SER A 84 -15.00 10.77 6.77
C SER A 84 -15.02 9.23 6.85
N ARG A 85 -13.92 8.59 6.44
CA ARG A 85 -13.76 7.13 6.49
C ARG A 85 -13.61 6.62 7.91
N ILE A 86 -12.78 7.27 8.72
CA ILE A 86 -12.64 6.95 10.16
C ILE A 86 -14.00 7.07 10.84
N LYS A 87 -14.72 8.18 10.60
CA LYS A 87 -16.09 8.37 11.10
C LYS A 87 -17.02 7.22 10.74
N SER A 88 -17.06 6.85 9.46
CA SER A 88 -17.91 5.76 8.98
C SER A 88 -17.55 4.42 9.67
N MET A 89 -16.27 4.12 9.84
CA MET A 89 -15.82 2.90 10.54
C MET A 89 -16.24 2.90 12.01
N MET A 90 -16.09 4.02 12.71
CA MET A 90 -16.50 4.13 14.11
C MET A 90 -18.02 4.04 14.27
N GLU A 91 -18.80 4.69 13.41
CA GLU A 91 -20.26 4.63 13.42
C GLU A 91 -20.77 3.21 13.08
N GLU A 92 -20.25 2.57 12.03
CA GLU A 92 -20.64 1.20 11.66
C GLU A 92 -20.19 0.17 12.69
N GLY A 93 -19.05 0.42 13.34
CA GLY A 93 -18.51 -0.42 14.40
C GLY A 93 -19.23 -0.24 15.74
N GLN A 94 -20.09 0.78 15.84
CA GLN A 94 -20.76 1.19 17.08
C GLN A 94 -19.74 1.47 18.18
N ALA A 95 -18.63 2.15 17.83
CA ALA A 95 -17.65 2.59 18.80
C ALA A 95 -18.32 3.55 19.79
N ASP A 96 -18.26 3.20 21.07
CA ASP A 96 -18.75 4.08 22.14
C ASP A 96 -17.78 5.23 22.29
N PHE A 97 -16.48 4.93 22.43
CA PHE A 97 -15.36 5.84 22.69
C PHE A 97 -14.22 5.59 21.72
N ALA A 98 -13.24 6.50 21.62
CA ALA A 98 -12.01 6.24 20.85
C ALA A 98 -10.76 6.83 21.52
N PHE A 99 -9.66 6.06 21.53
CA PHE A 99 -8.33 6.58 21.81
C PHE A 99 -7.70 7.14 20.53
N VAL A 100 -7.15 8.35 20.62
CA VAL A 100 -6.48 9.06 19.53
C VAL A 100 -5.12 9.60 19.99
N ASP A 101 -4.17 9.78 19.06
CA ASP A 101 -2.87 10.40 19.40
C ASP A 101 -3.02 11.85 19.88
N GLU A 102 -2.32 12.21 20.96
CA GLU A 102 -2.33 13.57 21.55
C GLU A 102 -1.92 14.66 20.55
N ALA A 103 -1.04 14.36 19.58
CA ALA A 103 -0.49 15.33 18.64
C ALA A 103 -1.49 15.81 17.55
N LYS A 104 -2.64 15.15 17.39
CA LYS A 104 -3.65 15.51 16.38
C LYS A 104 -4.85 16.30 16.89
N GLY A 105 -4.86 16.73 18.15
CA GLY A 105 -5.49 17.98 18.64
C GLY A 105 -6.93 18.30 18.24
N GLU A 106 -7.71 17.36 17.71
CA GLU A 106 -9.14 17.52 17.46
C GLU A 106 -9.88 16.38 18.17
N GLU A 107 -10.52 16.70 19.29
CA GLU A 107 -11.58 15.89 19.88
C GLU A 107 -12.63 15.56 18.82
N ARG A 108 -12.53 14.39 18.19
CA ARG A 108 -13.54 13.87 17.28
C ARG A 108 -13.62 12.38 17.46
N PHE A 109 -14.32 11.95 18.52
CA PHE A 109 -15.50 11.07 18.57
C PHE A 109 -15.88 10.99 20.06
N GLY A 110 -16.96 11.64 20.45
CA GLY A 110 -17.24 11.94 21.85
C GLY A 110 -17.66 10.72 22.69
N VAL A 111 -17.05 10.57 23.86
CA VAL A 111 -17.77 10.13 25.07
C VAL A 111 -17.50 11.13 26.17
N ALA A 112 -18.55 11.40 26.94
CA ALA A 112 -18.58 12.30 28.07
C ALA A 112 -17.31 12.21 28.93
N GLU A 113 -16.63 13.34 29.09
CA GLU A 113 -15.66 13.53 30.16
C GLU A 113 -16.32 13.13 31.49
N LYS A 114 -15.83 12.07 32.12
CA LYS A 114 -16.17 11.75 33.51
C LYS A 114 -14.89 11.84 34.33
N ASP A 115 -15.00 12.60 35.41
CA ASP A 115 -13.95 13.00 36.33
C ASP A 115 -13.07 11.80 36.78
N ILE A 116 -11.76 11.88 36.51
CA ILE A 116 -10.76 10.80 36.66
C ILE A 116 -10.35 10.60 38.15
N ASN A 117 -11.05 11.22 39.09
CA ASN A 117 -10.69 11.22 40.52
C ASN A 117 -11.54 10.31 41.42
N SER A 118 -12.31 9.35 40.89
CA SER A 118 -13.07 8.41 41.72
C SER A 118 -12.28 7.10 41.94
N PRO A 119 -11.87 6.73 43.18
CA PRO A 119 -10.98 5.59 43.45
C PRO A 119 -11.58 4.18 43.28
N ASP A 120 -12.72 4.01 42.64
CA ASP A 120 -13.37 2.71 42.46
C ASP A 120 -14.00 2.64 41.07
N SER A 121 -13.31 2.03 40.09
CA SER A 121 -13.94 1.65 38.81
C SER A 121 -14.35 0.18 38.86
N PRO A 122 -15.64 -0.14 38.65
CA PRO A 122 -16.15 -1.50 38.77
C PRO A 122 -15.79 -2.36 37.55
N ILE A 123 -15.56 -3.63 37.84
CA ILE A 123 -15.46 -4.73 36.88
C ILE A 123 -16.75 -4.77 36.06
N ASN A 124 -16.68 -4.56 34.75
CA ASN A 124 -17.79 -4.89 33.85
C ASN A 124 -17.87 -6.42 33.75
N ALA A 125 -18.52 -7.05 34.73
CA ALA A 125 -18.68 -8.50 34.81
C ALA A 125 -19.70 -9.05 33.79
N GLU A 126 -20.43 -8.16 33.11
CA GLU A 126 -21.15 -8.50 31.89
C GLU A 126 -20.20 -8.31 30.70
N GLN A 127 -19.36 -9.32 30.54
CA GLN A 127 -18.56 -9.61 29.34
C GLN A 127 -19.27 -9.09 28.08
N THR A 128 -18.54 -8.41 27.19
CA THR A 128 -18.94 -8.41 25.78
C THR A 128 -19.25 -9.85 25.34
N ASP A 129 -19.93 -10.07 24.22
CA ASP A 129 -20.22 -11.42 23.71
C ASP A 129 -18.95 -12.27 23.37
N GLY A 130 -17.80 -11.94 23.95
CA GLY A 130 -16.46 -12.47 23.75
C GLY A 130 -15.73 -11.75 22.64
N LEU A 131 -16.19 -10.57 22.18
CA LEU A 131 -15.59 -9.89 21.02
C LEU A 131 -14.24 -9.27 21.38
N ALA A 132 -13.20 -9.65 20.62
CA ALA A 132 -11.89 -9.05 20.72
C ALA A 132 -11.78 -7.79 19.86
N TYR A 133 -12.22 -7.88 18.60
CA TYR A 133 -12.12 -6.77 17.66
C TYR A 133 -13.12 -6.81 16.51
N VAL A 134 -13.25 -5.66 15.85
CA VAL A 134 -13.94 -5.53 14.56
C VAL A 134 -12.99 -4.95 13.53
N LEU A 135 -12.62 -5.74 12.51
CA LEU A 135 -11.81 -5.28 11.38
C LEU A 135 -12.67 -5.01 10.16
N PHE A 136 -12.54 -3.81 9.59
CA PHE A 136 -13.29 -3.44 8.40
C PHE A 136 -12.60 -3.89 7.13
N THR A 137 -13.33 -4.66 6.32
CA THR A 137 -12.90 -5.09 4.98
C THR A 137 -13.75 -4.42 3.90
N SER A 138 -13.26 -4.40 2.67
CA SER A 138 -14.02 -3.91 1.51
C SER A 138 -15.28 -4.74 1.31
N GLY A 139 -16.44 -4.10 1.11
CA GLY A 139 -17.71 -4.80 0.95
C GLY A 139 -18.31 -4.77 -0.45
N THR A 140 -18.94 -5.87 -0.86
CA THR A 140 -19.68 -6.02 -2.13
C THR A 140 -20.75 -4.95 -2.40
N THR A 141 -21.26 -4.28 -1.36
CA THR A 141 -22.26 -3.20 -1.47
C THR A 141 -21.62 -1.82 -1.67
N GLY A 142 -20.29 -1.71 -1.64
CA GLY A 142 -19.54 -0.47 -1.65
C GLY A 142 -19.43 0.23 -0.29
N LYS A 143 -19.94 -0.40 0.79
CA LYS A 143 -19.68 -0.01 2.17
C LYS A 143 -18.75 -1.01 2.85
N PRO A 144 -17.91 -0.59 3.80
CA PRO A 144 -17.06 -1.50 4.56
C PRO A 144 -17.88 -2.51 5.35
N LYS A 145 -17.30 -3.68 5.60
CA LYS A 145 -17.91 -4.72 6.44
C LYS A 145 -17.01 -4.98 7.63
N GLY A 146 -17.52 -4.71 8.82
CA GLY A 146 -16.81 -5.00 10.06
C GLY A 146 -16.87 -6.49 10.38
N VAL A 147 -15.78 -7.23 10.19
CA VAL A 147 -15.64 -8.63 10.59
C VAL A 147 -15.51 -8.70 12.11
N ARG A 148 -16.43 -9.39 12.77
CA ARG A 148 -16.45 -9.57 14.22
C ARG A 148 -15.63 -10.79 14.61
N ILE A 149 -14.55 -10.60 15.37
CA ILE A 149 -13.71 -11.69 15.86
C ILE A 149 -13.75 -11.74 17.39
N LYS A 150 -13.88 -12.95 17.92
CA LYS A 150 -13.92 -13.21 19.35
C LYS A 150 -12.54 -13.55 19.92
N GLU A 151 -12.41 -13.40 21.24
CA GLU A 151 -11.20 -13.70 21.98
C GLU A 151 -10.76 -15.16 21.85
N ASP A 152 -11.72 -16.10 21.87
CA ASP A 152 -11.46 -17.52 21.66
C ASP A 152 -10.96 -17.83 20.25
N ASN A 153 -11.39 -17.06 19.24
CA ASN A 153 -10.85 -17.15 17.90
C ASN A 153 -9.37 -16.76 17.86
N VAL A 154 -9.00 -15.63 18.46
CA VAL A 154 -7.60 -15.15 18.53
C VAL A 154 -6.74 -16.14 19.30
N LEU A 155 -7.21 -16.64 20.45
CA LEU A 155 -6.48 -17.62 21.25
C LEU A 155 -6.29 -18.95 20.50
N SER A 156 -7.30 -19.39 19.75
CA SER A 156 -7.18 -20.58 18.88
C SER A 156 -6.11 -20.38 17.82
N TYR A 157 -6.03 -19.19 17.23
CA TYR A 157 -4.98 -18.85 16.27
C TYR A 157 -3.59 -18.84 16.91
N VAL A 158 -3.44 -18.21 18.06
CA VAL A 158 -2.18 -18.14 18.82
C VAL A 158 -1.67 -19.54 19.18
N ASP A 159 -2.55 -20.44 19.60
CA ASP A 159 -2.18 -21.83 19.90
C ASP A 159 -1.76 -22.61 18.65
N ALA A 160 -2.38 -22.34 17.50
CA ALA A 160 -2.00 -22.92 16.22
C ALA A 160 -0.64 -22.39 15.74
N PHE A 161 -0.41 -21.09 15.88
CA PHE A 161 0.86 -20.42 15.54
C PHE A 161 2.00 -20.96 16.42
N GLN A 162 1.78 -21.03 17.74
CA GLN A 162 2.74 -21.59 18.69
C GLN A 162 3.08 -23.04 18.36
N ASN A 163 2.09 -23.85 17.99
CA ASN A 163 2.29 -25.26 17.65
C ASN A 163 3.14 -25.46 16.39
N GLU A 164 2.95 -24.63 15.36
CA GLU A 164 3.71 -24.75 14.11
C GLU A 164 5.12 -24.18 14.25
N PHE A 165 5.24 -22.96 14.79
CA PHE A 165 6.48 -22.18 14.70
C PHE A 165 7.30 -22.17 15.99
N ASN A 166 6.77 -22.75 17.07
CA ASN A 166 7.42 -22.90 18.38
C ASN A 166 8.06 -21.58 18.85
N LEU A 167 7.26 -20.51 18.91
CA LEU A 167 7.74 -19.20 19.32
C LEU A 167 8.20 -19.24 20.79
N THR A 168 9.28 -18.53 21.10
CA THR A 168 9.87 -18.51 22.46
C THR A 168 10.24 -17.09 22.87
N GLY A 169 10.66 -16.90 24.14
CA GLY A 169 11.14 -15.59 24.61
C GLY A 169 12.43 -15.08 23.94
N GLU A 170 13.13 -15.94 23.19
CA GLU A 170 14.28 -15.55 22.37
C GLU A 170 13.86 -14.96 21.02
N ASP A 171 12.59 -15.10 20.64
CA ASP A 171 12.09 -14.58 19.37
C ASP A 171 11.75 -13.10 19.42
N VAL A 172 11.99 -12.44 18.29
CA VAL A 172 11.66 -11.05 18.04
C VAL A 172 10.84 -10.98 16.77
N MET A 173 9.53 -10.75 16.94
CA MET A 173 8.59 -10.54 15.84
C MET A 173 8.69 -9.09 15.36
N LEU A 174 8.84 -8.87 14.06
CA LEU A 174 8.69 -7.53 13.47
C LEU A 174 7.21 -7.13 13.44
N GLN A 175 6.87 -6.00 14.06
CA GLN A 175 5.58 -5.34 13.88
C GLN A 175 5.72 -4.33 12.74
N ASN A 176 5.15 -4.65 11.58
CA ASN A 176 5.20 -3.81 10.37
C ASN A 176 3.81 -3.60 9.75
N SER A 177 2.86 -4.48 10.05
CA SER A 177 1.53 -4.40 9.48
C SER A 177 0.72 -3.23 10.05
N VAL A 178 -0.17 -2.71 9.24
CA VAL A 178 -1.18 -1.73 9.66
C VAL A 178 -2.22 -2.39 10.56
N CYS A 179 -2.67 -1.69 11.61
CA CYS A 179 -3.56 -2.24 12.65
C CYS A 179 -4.98 -2.54 12.12
N THR A 180 -5.29 -2.06 10.92
CA THR A 180 -6.52 -2.34 10.17
C THR A 180 -6.48 -3.67 9.41
N PHE A 181 -5.36 -4.40 9.45
CA PHE A 181 -5.23 -5.74 8.87
C PHE A 181 -4.95 -6.77 9.95
N ASP A 182 -5.44 -7.98 9.74
CA ASP A 182 -5.32 -9.10 10.66
C ASP A 182 -3.89 -9.67 10.80
N ILE A 183 -2.96 -9.38 9.88
CA ILE A 183 -1.52 -9.67 10.09
C ILE A 183 -1.00 -8.92 11.33
N PHE A 184 -1.53 -7.74 11.66
CA PHE A 184 -1.19 -7.06 12.93
C PHE A 184 -1.59 -7.90 14.16
N VAL A 185 -2.72 -8.62 14.08
CA VAL A 185 -3.18 -9.50 15.16
C VAL A 185 -2.20 -10.66 15.35
N GLU A 186 -1.67 -11.23 14.27
CA GLU A 186 -0.58 -12.21 14.33
C GLU A 186 0.67 -11.62 14.99
N GLU A 187 1.16 -10.51 14.46
CA GLU A 187 2.39 -9.86 14.94
C GLU A 187 2.30 -9.61 16.45
N VAL A 188 1.19 -9.02 16.92
CA VAL A 188 0.99 -8.62 18.32
C VAL A 188 0.66 -9.79 19.23
N PHE A 189 -0.39 -10.55 18.93
CA PHE A 189 -0.91 -11.53 19.88
C PHE A 189 -0.14 -12.86 19.83
N ALA A 190 0.35 -13.30 18.66
CA ALA A 190 1.14 -14.53 18.61
C ALA A 190 2.52 -14.34 19.28
N SER A 191 3.06 -13.12 19.30
CA SER A 191 4.29 -12.80 20.03
C SER A 191 4.04 -12.65 21.53
N LEU A 192 3.24 -11.67 21.94
CA LEU A 192 3.09 -11.29 23.34
C LEU A 192 2.46 -12.39 24.20
N LEU A 193 1.52 -13.18 23.63
CA LEU A 193 0.86 -14.27 24.36
C LEU A 193 1.68 -15.58 24.39
N SER A 194 2.85 -15.58 23.75
CA SER A 194 3.84 -16.66 23.78
C SER A 194 5.14 -16.27 24.51
N GLY A 195 5.23 -15.05 25.04
CA GLY A 195 6.42 -14.56 25.76
C GLY A 195 7.52 -13.97 24.87
N ALA A 196 7.28 -13.86 23.56
CA ALA A 196 8.25 -13.30 22.60
C ALA A 196 8.20 -11.76 22.56
N LYS A 197 9.25 -11.17 22.01
CA LYS A 197 9.37 -9.70 21.85
C LYS A 197 8.70 -9.24 20.57
N LEU A 198 8.19 -8.02 20.59
CA LEU A 198 7.63 -7.33 19.42
C LEU A 198 8.46 -6.08 19.11
N ALA A 199 9.09 -6.04 17.94
CA ALA A 199 9.87 -4.90 17.48
C ALA A 199 9.06 -4.04 16.50
N ILE A 200 8.64 -2.86 16.94
CA ILE A 200 7.84 -1.91 16.18
C ILE A 200 8.75 -1.08 15.30
N ILE A 201 8.58 -1.21 13.99
CA ILE A 201 9.38 -0.48 13.01
C ILE A 201 8.97 0.99 12.94
N ASP A 202 9.95 1.88 12.96
CA ASP A 202 9.70 3.31 12.80
C ASP A 202 9.39 3.67 11.34
N SER A 203 8.72 4.82 11.15
CA SER A 203 8.28 5.27 9.84
C SER A 203 9.40 5.56 8.84
N GLU A 204 10.62 5.87 9.28
CA GLU A 204 11.76 6.08 8.38
C GLU A 204 12.31 4.74 7.90
N SER A 205 12.55 3.81 8.83
CA SER A 205 13.04 2.46 8.51
C SER A 205 12.09 1.68 7.59
N LYS A 206 10.78 1.96 7.66
CA LYS A 206 9.76 1.33 6.81
C LYS A 206 9.79 1.78 5.34
N LYS A 207 10.43 2.91 4.99
CA LYS A 207 10.34 3.52 3.64
C LYS A 207 11.01 2.70 2.55
N ASN A 208 12.04 1.95 2.87
CA ASN A 208 12.72 1.10 1.92
C ASN A 208 13.26 -0.17 2.58
N ILE A 209 13.48 -1.18 1.75
CA ILE A 209 13.83 -2.51 2.24
C ILE A 209 15.21 -2.57 2.92
N GLY A 210 16.16 -1.73 2.49
CA GLY A 210 17.51 -1.71 3.09
C GLY A 210 17.49 -1.23 4.54
N ASP A 211 16.74 -0.17 4.80
CA ASP A 211 16.60 0.37 6.17
C ASP A 211 15.78 -0.58 7.05
N LEU A 212 14.73 -1.22 6.51
CA LEU A 212 13.98 -2.27 7.22
C LEU A 212 14.90 -3.42 7.63
N LEU A 213 15.74 -3.93 6.72
CA LEU A 213 16.67 -5.01 7.05
C LEU A 213 17.75 -4.54 8.04
N SER A 214 18.17 -3.28 7.97
CA SER A 214 19.10 -2.68 8.95
C SER A 214 18.47 -2.59 10.34
N PHE A 215 17.19 -2.22 10.43
CA PHE A 215 16.40 -2.29 11.66
C PHE A 215 16.33 -3.73 12.18
N CYS A 216 16.05 -4.69 11.31
CA CYS A 216 16.03 -6.12 11.68
C CYS A 216 17.37 -6.61 12.24
N VAL A 217 18.49 -6.22 11.63
CA VAL A 217 19.84 -6.54 12.13
C VAL A 217 20.07 -5.91 13.51
N LYS A 218 19.73 -4.63 13.67
CA LYS A 218 19.95 -3.88 14.91
C LYS A 218 19.19 -4.47 16.10
N HIS A 219 17.93 -4.87 15.88
CA HIS A 219 17.04 -5.35 16.94
C HIS A 219 16.94 -6.88 17.00
N GLY A 220 17.74 -7.60 16.21
CA GLY A 220 17.79 -9.06 16.24
C GLY A 220 16.48 -9.73 15.83
N VAL A 221 15.73 -9.15 14.89
CA VAL A 221 14.45 -9.69 14.40
C VAL A 221 14.63 -11.14 13.93
N THR A 222 13.78 -12.04 14.44
CA THR A 222 13.81 -13.48 14.13
C THR A 222 12.66 -13.92 13.23
N VAL A 223 11.53 -13.21 13.27
CA VAL A 223 10.33 -13.51 12.48
C VAL A 223 9.84 -12.26 11.76
N ILE A 224 9.57 -12.40 10.46
CA ILE A 224 8.87 -11.39 9.65
C ILE A 224 7.67 -12.04 9.00
N SER A 225 6.51 -11.41 9.16
CA SER A 225 5.28 -11.74 8.46
C SER A 225 4.89 -10.61 7.53
N GLY A 226 4.30 -10.95 6.38
CA GLY A 226 3.79 -9.95 5.46
C GLY A 226 3.31 -10.53 4.15
N PHE A 227 3.14 -9.66 3.18
CA PHE A 227 2.66 -10.02 1.86
C PHE A 227 3.80 -10.51 0.95
N PRO A 228 3.48 -11.23 -0.15
CA PRO A 228 4.51 -11.78 -1.02
C PRO A 228 5.48 -10.73 -1.61
N TYR A 229 5.04 -9.47 -1.79
CA TYR A 229 5.91 -8.39 -2.29
C TYR A 229 6.97 -7.95 -1.27
N LEU A 230 6.69 -8.06 0.02
CA LEU A 230 7.68 -7.79 1.06
C LEU A 230 8.79 -8.83 0.95
N LEU A 231 8.42 -10.10 0.87
CA LEU A 231 9.38 -11.19 0.67
C LEU A 231 10.12 -11.06 -0.66
N GLN A 232 9.47 -10.65 -1.75
CA GLN A 232 10.16 -10.36 -3.02
C GLN A 232 11.21 -9.24 -2.87
N SER A 233 10.89 -8.21 -2.10
CA SER A 233 11.83 -7.12 -1.81
C SER A 233 13.01 -7.62 -0.98
N ILE A 234 12.75 -8.45 0.04
CA ILE A 234 13.78 -9.12 0.85
C ILE A 234 14.64 -10.05 -0.04
N ASN A 235 14.03 -10.84 -0.92
CA ASN A 235 14.68 -11.76 -1.87
C ASN A 235 15.62 -11.04 -2.85
N SER A 236 15.31 -9.78 -3.15
CA SER A 236 16.15 -8.91 -3.99
C SER A 236 17.36 -8.35 -3.22
N CYS A 237 17.37 -8.48 -1.89
CA CYS A 237 18.50 -8.10 -1.04
C CYS A 237 19.40 -9.33 -0.82
N GLY A 238 20.69 -9.21 -1.13
CA GLY A 238 21.60 -10.38 -1.15
C GLY A 238 21.84 -11.02 0.22
N GLU A 239 22.00 -10.20 1.26
CA GLU A 239 22.29 -10.65 2.63
C GLU A 239 21.09 -10.44 3.55
N LEU A 240 20.72 -11.51 4.28
CA LEU A 240 19.65 -11.49 5.27
C LEU A 240 20.22 -11.25 6.67
N PRO A 241 19.45 -10.66 7.59
CA PRO A 241 19.79 -10.64 9.01
C PRO A 241 20.02 -12.07 9.51
N LYS A 242 21.15 -12.32 10.18
CA LYS A 242 21.51 -13.67 10.65
C LYS A 242 20.57 -14.22 11.72
N SER A 243 19.88 -13.34 12.45
CA SER A 243 18.87 -13.69 13.45
C SER A 243 17.58 -14.22 12.82
N LEU A 244 17.32 -13.87 11.55
CA LEU A 244 16.08 -14.19 10.88
C LEU A 244 15.98 -15.70 10.64
N ARG A 245 15.00 -16.33 11.28
CA ARG A 245 14.76 -17.78 11.17
C ARG A 245 13.49 -18.13 10.41
N LEU A 246 12.53 -17.21 10.34
CA LEU A 246 11.20 -17.47 9.79
C LEU A 246 10.67 -16.28 8.97
N LEU A 247 10.21 -16.58 7.77
CA LEU A 247 9.48 -15.68 6.89
C LEU A 247 8.10 -16.26 6.57
N LEU A 248 7.06 -15.49 6.90
CA LEU A 248 5.68 -15.84 6.60
C LEU A 248 5.16 -14.93 5.48
N SER A 249 4.53 -15.53 4.48
CA SER A 249 3.91 -14.83 3.36
C SER A 249 2.44 -15.19 3.24
N GLY A 250 1.56 -14.23 3.51
CA GLY A 250 0.11 -14.38 3.42
C GLY A 250 -0.56 -13.27 2.64
N GLY A 251 -1.86 -13.43 2.39
CA GLY A 251 -2.71 -12.40 1.78
C GLY A 251 -2.62 -12.24 0.25
N ASP A 252 -1.74 -12.95 -0.44
CA ASP A 252 -1.78 -13.06 -1.91
C ASP A 252 -1.03 -14.33 -2.38
N VAL A 253 -1.05 -14.62 -3.66
CA VAL A 253 -0.39 -15.78 -4.25
C VAL A 253 1.13 -15.64 -4.14
N LEU A 254 1.76 -16.51 -3.37
CA LEU A 254 3.22 -16.63 -3.31
C LEU A 254 3.75 -17.43 -4.50
N ARG A 255 4.80 -16.88 -5.14
CA ARG A 255 5.50 -17.50 -6.26
C ARG A 255 6.95 -17.80 -5.91
N ARG A 256 7.51 -18.85 -6.52
CA ARG A 256 8.93 -19.20 -6.39
C ARG A 256 9.86 -18.03 -6.67
N SER A 257 9.60 -17.27 -7.73
CA SER A 257 10.41 -16.09 -8.10
C SER A 257 10.44 -14.99 -7.04
N TYR A 258 9.57 -15.03 -6.03
CA TYR A 258 9.56 -14.06 -4.94
C TYR A 258 10.48 -14.49 -3.79
N VAL A 259 10.89 -15.76 -3.71
CA VAL A 259 11.58 -16.32 -2.54
C VAL A 259 12.71 -17.30 -2.89
N ASP A 260 13.04 -17.47 -4.17
CA ASP A 260 14.02 -18.44 -4.66
C ASP A 260 15.43 -18.28 -4.09
N ASN A 261 15.86 -17.07 -3.72
CA ASN A 261 17.14 -16.82 -3.03
C ASN A 261 17.02 -16.82 -1.50
N LEU A 262 15.81 -16.95 -0.95
CA LEU A 262 15.51 -17.05 0.48
C LEU A 262 15.38 -18.51 0.93
N VAL A 263 14.70 -19.33 0.10
CA VAL A 263 14.54 -20.76 0.35
C VAL A 263 15.92 -21.41 0.48
N GLY A 264 16.13 -22.12 1.59
CA GLY A 264 17.42 -22.73 1.96
C GLY A 264 18.34 -21.84 2.79
N LYS A 265 18.04 -20.54 2.95
CA LYS A 265 18.72 -19.63 3.89
C LYS A 265 17.90 -19.38 5.15
N VAL A 266 16.58 -19.35 5.03
CA VAL A 266 15.60 -19.09 6.10
C VAL A 266 14.37 -19.95 5.83
N GLU A 267 13.64 -20.37 6.87
CA GLU A 267 12.37 -21.06 6.66
C GLU A 267 11.34 -20.08 6.09
N VAL A 268 10.76 -20.45 4.95
CA VAL A 268 9.73 -19.68 4.25
C VAL A 268 8.43 -20.47 4.25
N TYR A 269 7.34 -19.82 4.66
CA TYR A 269 6.01 -20.38 4.63
C TYR A 269 5.06 -19.53 3.78
N ASN A 270 4.24 -20.21 2.97
CA ASN A 270 3.03 -19.64 2.41
C ASN A 270 1.89 -19.83 3.40
N THR A 271 1.11 -18.79 3.67
CA THR A 271 0.00 -18.81 4.61
C THR A 271 -1.28 -18.35 3.93
N TYR A 272 -2.41 -18.91 4.35
CA TYR A 272 -3.72 -18.59 3.79
C TYR A 272 -4.76 -18.48 4.89
N GLY A 273 -5.53 -17.41 4.87
CA GLY A 273 -6.76 -17.26 5.63
C GLY A 273 -7.46 -15.94 5.28
N PRO A 274 -8.79 -15.95 5.12
CA PRO A 274 -9.57 -14.72 5.12
C PRO A 274 -9.75 -14.19 6.56
N SER A 275 -9.95 -12.88 6.70
CA SER A 275 -10.14 -12.21 8.00
C SER A 275 -11.28 -12.78 8.83
N GLU A 276 -12.31 -13.28 8.15
CA GLU A 276 -13.47 -13.98 8.71
C GLU A 276 -13.12 -15.28 9.44
N THR A 277 -11.89 -15.76 9.30
CA THR A 277 -11.36 -16.98 9.92
C THR A 277 -10.14 -16.74 10.81
N THR A 278 -9.91 -15.48 11.20
CA THR A 278 -8.84 -15.06 12.12
C THR A 278 -7.44 -15.34 11.59
N VAL A 279 -6.90 -14.38 10.83
CA VAL A 279 -5.53 -14.38 10.30
C VAL A 279 -5.27 -15.50 9.28
N CYS A 280 -4.86 -16.69 9.72
CA CYS A 280 -4.53 -17.81 8.85
C CYS A 280 -5.35 -19.05 9.24
N ALA A 281 -5.67 -19.87 8.25
CA ALA A 281 -6.36 -21.15 8.38
C ALA A 281 -5.55 -22.31 7.78
N ALA A 282 -4.57 -22.04 6.91
CA ALA A 282 -3.67 -23.05 6.34
C ALA A 282 -2.23 -22.55 6.18
N TYR A 283 -1.28 -23.49 6.26
CA TYR A 283 0.15 -23.27 6.09
C TYR A 283 0.76 -24.26 5.10
N TYR A 284 1.74 -23.77 4.33
CA TYR A 284 2.62 -24.57 3.50
C TYR A 284 4.08 -24.18 3.72
N ASN A 285 4.94 -25.13 4.10
CA ASN A 285 6.37 -24.89 4.25
C ASN A 285 7.04 -24.93 2.86
N CYS A 286 7.28 -23.76 2.26
CA CYS A 286 7.94 -23.63 0.95
C CYS A 286 9.39 -24.11 0.96
N SER A 287 10.04 -24.16 2.13
CA SER A 287 11.44 -24.61 2.26
C SER A 287 11.60 -26.12 2.27
N LYS A 288 10.53 -26.86 2.60
CA LYS A 288 10.49 -28.33 2.59
C LYS A 288 9.62 -28.91 1.48
N GLY A 289 8.77 -28.07 0.89
CA GLY A 289 7.88 -28.41 -0.21
C GLY A 289 8.43 -28.05 -1.58
N ARG A 290 7.55 -28.13 -2.58
CA ARG A 290 7.79 -27.73 -3.98
C ARG A 290 6.70 -26.78 -4.45
N GLU A 291 7.05 -25.86 -5.32
CA GLU A 291 6.08 -25.09 -6.07
C GLU A 291 5.36 -25.97 -7.12
N ASN A 292 4.23 -25.48 -7.61
CA ASN A 292 3.49 -26.01 -8.74
C ASN A 292 4.20 -25.69 -10.06
N ASP A 293 3.80 -26.37 -11.14
CA ASP A 293 4.34 -26.17 -12.50
C ASP A 293 4.23 -24.72 -13.01
N ASP A 294 3.28 -23.94 -12.50
CA ASP A 294 3.08 -22.52 -12.84
C ASP A 294 3.91 -21.56 -11.96
N GLY A 295 4.75 -22.11 -11.08
CA GLY A 295 5.62 -21.41 -10.15
C GLY A 295 4.93 -20.87 -8.90
N THR A 296 3.64 -21.16 -8.67
CA THR A 296 2.93 -20.81 -7.42
C THR A 296 3.17 -21.86 -6.34
N TYR A 297 3.15 -21.45 -5.06
CA TYR A 297 3.14 -22.41 -3.96
C TYR A 297 1.72 -22.82 -3.58
N PRO A 298 1.50 -24.09 -3.17
CA PRO A 298 0.27 -24.49 -2.50
C PRO A 298 0.00 -23.61 -1.27
N ILE A 299 -1.27 -23.46 -0.89
CA ILE A 299 -1.65 -22.85 0.39
C ILE A 299 -1.53 -23.86 1.54
N GLY A 300 -1.37 -25.14 1.21
CA GLY A 300 -0.98 -26.19 2.14
C GLY A 300 -2.14 -26.84 2.88
N LYS A 301 -1.96 -27.07 4.18
CA LYS A 301 -2.89 -27.86 5.00
C LYS A 301 -3.43 -27.03 6.15
N ALA A 302 -4.59 -27.45 6.66
CA ALA A 302 -5.24 -26.79 7.78
C ALA A 302 -4.31 -26.70 8.99
N ILE A 303 -4.29 -25.55 9.65
CA ILE A 303 -3.54 -25.35 10.88
C ILE A 303 -4.22 -26.07 12.05
N LYS A 304 -3.52 -26.24 13.16
CA LYS A 304 -4.05 -26.93 14.34
C LYS A 304 -5.36 -26.31 14.82
N GLY A 305 -6.39 -27.13 15.00
CA GLY A 305 -7.71 -26.70 15.46
C GLY A 305 -8.65 -26.22 14.33
N TYR A 306 -8.19 -26.30 13.06
CA TYR A 306 -8.95 -25.92 11.88
C TYR A 306 -9.16 -27.13 10.97
N GLU A 307 -10.20 -27.07 10.14
CA GLU A 307 -10.47 -28.04 9.08
C GLU A 307 -10.85 -27.26 7.82
N LEU A 308 -10.16 -27.54 6.72
CA LEU A 308 -10.48 -26.98 5.40
C LEU A 308 -10.99 -28.12 4.53
N VAL A 309 -12.19 -27.93 3.99
CA VAL A 309 -12.80 -28.86 3.03
C VAL A 309 -13.11 -28.13 1.73
N LEU A 310 -13.08 -28.86 0.62
CA LEU A 310 -13.55 -28.36 -0.65
C LEU A 310 -15.01 -28.79 -0.86
N GLU A 311 -15.90 -27.86 -1.19
CA GLU A 311 -17.29 -28.15 -1.54
C GLU A 311 -17.64 -27.71 -2.96
N LYS A 312 -18.46 -28.50 -3.64
CA LYS A 312 -19.05 -28.16 -4.94
C LYS A 312 -20.43 -28.78 -5.05
N ASP A 313 -21.42 -27.99 -5.44
CA ASP A 313 -22.83 -28.42 -5.59
C ASP A 313 -23.39 -29.14 -4.34
N GLY A 314 -23.00 -28.67 -3.14
CA GLY A 314 -23.40 -29.24 -1.86
C GLY A 314 -22.74 -30.58 -1.50
N LYS A 315 -21.68 -30.97 -2.20
CA LYS A 315 -20.89 -32.19 -1.93
C LYS A 315 -19.45 -31.85 -1.60
N THR A 316 -18.90 -32.53 -0.61
CA THR A 316 -17.47 -32.45 -0.30
C THR A 316 -16.65 -33.15 -1.38
N ILE A 317 -15.67 -32.45 -1.93
CA ILE A 317 -14.69 -32.99 -2.87
C ILE A 317 -13.59 -33.72 -2.09
N LYS A 318 -13.22 -34.92 -2.56
CA LYS A 318 -12.15 -35.75 -1.97
C LYS A 318 -11.08 -36.16 -2.98
N GLU A 319 -11.39 -36.13 -4.27
CA GLU A 319 -10.46 -36.53 -5.32
C GLU A 319 -9.43 -35.41 -5.60
N PRO A 320 -8.14 -35.76 -5.77
CA PRO A 320 -7.13 -34.80 -6.21
C PRO A 320 -7.50 -34.12 -7.52
N PHE A 321 -7.08 -32.86 -7.67
CA PHE A 321 -7.26 -32.01 -8.86
C PHE A 321 -8.70 -31.61 -9.20
N GLU A 322 -9.71 -32.11 -8.49
CA GLU A 322 -11.08 -31.60 -8.62
C GLU A 322 -11.22 -30.25 -7.88
N LYS A 323 -11.76 -29.25 -8.58
CA LYS A 323 -11.96 -27.90 -8.05
C LYS A 323 -13.22 -27.81 -7.20
N GLY A 324 -13.12 -27.18 -6.04
CA GLY A 324 -14.24 -26.81 -5.18
C GLY A 324 -13.97 -25.49 -4.45
N GLU A 325 -14.99 -24.96 -3.78
CA GLU A 325 -14.87 -23.81 -2.88
C GLU A 325 -14.31 -24.23 -1.53
N ILE A 326 -13.37 -23.45 -0.99
CA ILE A 326 -12.81 -23.67 0.35
C ILE A 326 -13.85 -23.29 1.40
N VAL A 327 -14.25 -24.27 2.20
CA VAL A 327 -15.08 -24.09 3.39
C VAL A 327 -14.22 -24.34 4.63
N ILE A 328 -14.20 -23.36 5.52
CA ILE A 328 -13.30 -23.33 6.67
C ILE A 328 -14.11 -23.58 7.95
N PHE A 329 -13.65 -24.53 8.75
CA PHE A 329 -14.18 -24.86 10.07
C PHE A 329 -13.09 -24.69 11.12
N GLY A 330 -13.51 -24.55 12.38
CA GLY A 330 -12.60 -24.59 13.53
C GLY A 330 -12.55 -23.29 14.31
N GLY A 331 -11.54 -23.20 15.17
CA GLY A 331 -11.44 -22.17 16.21
C GLY A 331 -11.40 -20.75 15.70
N GLY A 332 -10.91 -20.49 14.48
CA GLY A 332 -10.79 -19.12 13.95
C GLY A 332 -12.03 -18.56 13.28
N VAL A 333 -13.08 -19.36 13.03
CA VAL A 333 -14.28 -18.89 12.34
C VAL A 333 -14.97 -17.81 13.19
N GLY A 334 -14.97 -16.59 12.67
CA GLY A 334 -15.45 -15.38 13.34
C GLY A 334 -16.96 -15.35 13.58
N ASP A 335 -17.39 -14.30 14.28
CA ASP A 335 -18.76 -14.14 14.76
C ASP A 335 -19.73 -13.49 13.75
N GLY A 336 -19.29 -13.23 12.52
CA GLY A 336 -20.10 -12.65 11.47
C GLY A 336 -19.63 -11.25 11.09
N TYR A 337 -20.49 -10.50 10.41
CA TYR A 337 -20.23 -9.08 10.09
C TYR A 337 -21.14 -8.16 10.90
N MET A 338 -20.62 -7.00 11.31
CA MET A 338 -21.41 -5.90 11.86
C MET A 338 -22.37 -5.36 10.78
N GLY A 339 -23.65 -5.23 11.11
CA GLY A 339 -24.66 -4.62 10.23
C GLY A 339 -24.92 -5.35 8.91
N ALA A 340 -24.55 -6.63 8.78
CA ALA A 340 -24.57 -7.35 7.51
C ALA A 340 -25.97 -7.45 6.88
N SER A 341 -26.03 -7.32 5.56
CA SER A 341 -27.23 -7.74 4.81
C SER A 341 -27.40 -9.26 4.86
N SER A 342 -28.63 -9.74 4.67
CA SER A 342 -28.93 -11.18 4.64
C SER A 342 -28.14 -11.97 3.57
N LYS A 343 -27.59 -11.29 2.55
CA LYS A 343 -26.75 -11.93 1.52
C LYS A 343 -25.34 -12.23 2.02
N GLU A 344 -24.77 -11.36 2.84
CA GLU A 344 -23.38 -11.45 3.31
C GLU A 344 -23.28 -12.34 4.53
N ALA A 345 -24.31 -12.35 5.38
CA ALA A 345 -24.44 -13.27 6.50
C ALA A 345 -24.38 -14.75 6.06
N ARG A 346 -24.74 -15.07 4.80
CA ARG A 346 -24.72 -16.46 4.30
C ARG A 346 -23.34 -17.10 4.22
N ASN A 347 -22.27 -16.31 4.17
CA ASN A 347 -20.91 -16.86 4.17
C ASN A 347 -20.58 -17.51 5.53
N PHE A 348 -21.12 -16.97 6.62
CA PHE A 348 -21.09 -17.62 7.92
C PHE A 348 -22.28 -18.57 8.03
N SER A 349 -22.01 -19.87 8.06
CA SER A 349 -23.05 -20.89 8.03
C SER A 349 -22.89 -21.90 9.16
N PHE A 350 -23.85 -22.80 9.29
CA PHE A 350 -23.83 -23.91 10.21
C PHE A 350 -24.02 -25.22 9.43
N THR A 351 -22.90 -25.88 9.15
CA THR A 351 -22.84 -27.11 8.34
C THR A 351 -22.18 -28.22 9.16
N ARG A 352 -22.61 -29.48 9.00
CA ARG A 352 -22.07 -30.62 9.77
C ARG A 352 -22.10 -30.40 11.30
N GLY A 353 -23.11 -29.69 11.80
CA GLY A 353 -23.30 -29.43 13.23
C GLY A 353 -22.30 -28.44 13.85
N ARG A 354 -21.54 -27.69 13.04
CA ARG A 354 -20.56 -26.70 13.50
C ARG A 354 -20.61 -25.45 12.64
N ARG A 355 -20.14 -24.33 13.19
CA ARG A 355 -19.98 -23.07 12.45
C ARG A 355 -18.89 -23.23 11.38
N CYS A 356 -19.12 -22.65 10.21
CA CYS A 356 -18.15 -22.60 9.13
C CYS A 356 -18.20 -21.28 8.35
N TYR A 357 -17.16 -21.04 7.56
CA TYR A 357 -17.06 -19.91 6.64
C TYR A 357 -16.88 -20.40 5.20
N TYR A 358 -17.78 -19.98 4.31
CA TYR A 358 -17.66 -20.12 2.86
C TYR A 358 -16.82 -18.94 2.33
N SER A 359 -15.60 -19.24 1.88
CA SER A 359 -14.60 -18.21 1.54
C SER A 359 -14.83 -17.50 0.20
N GLY A 360 -15.56 -18.14 -0.71
CA GLY A 360 -15.58 -17.78 -2.13
C GLY A 360 -14.29 -18.13 -2.90
N ASP A 361 -13.29 -18.72 -2.24
CA ASP A 361 -12.02 -19.10 -2.86
C ASP A 361 -12.10 -20.51 -3.44
N LEU A 362 -11.66 -20.68 -4.69
CA LEU A 362 -11.59 -21.97 -5.36
C LEU A 362 -10.22 -22.60 -5.20
N ALA A 363 -10.19 -23.90 -4.90
CA ALA A 363 -8.98 -24.69 -4.78
C ALA A 363 -9.20 -26.13 -5.26
N TYR A 364 -8.10 -26.88 -5.34
CA TYR A 364 -8.09 -28.35 -5.47
C TYR A 364 -7.05 -28.96 -4.53
N TYR A 365 -7.20 -30.23 -4.17
CA TYR A 365 -6.15 -30.99 -3.47
C TYR A 365 -5.13 -31.54 -4.46
N ASP A 366 -3.84 -31.48 -4.16
CA ASP A 366 -2.85 -32.30 -4.85
C ASP A 366 -2.81 -33.75 -4.30
N GLU A 367 -1.95 -34.59 -4.87
CA GLU A 367 -1.76 -35.99 -4.44
C GLU A 367 -1.25 -36.13 -3.00
N GLU A 368 -0.59 -35.09 -2.47
CA GLU A 368 -0.07 -35.05 -1.09
C GLU A 368 -1.11 -34.49 -0.10
N GLY A 369 -2.29 -34.10 -0.60
CA GLY A 369 -3.38 -33.50 0.15
C GLY A 369 -3.15 -32.03 0.52
N ASN A 370 -2.21 -31.33 -0.13
CA ASN A 370 -2.11 -29.88 -0.01
C ASN A 370 -3.19 -29.20 -0.86
N LEU A 371 -3.75 -28.12 -0.35
CA LEU A 371 -4.66 -27.27 -1.10
C LEU A 371 -3.88 -26.33 -2.02
N ASN A 372 -4.34 -26.24 -3.26
CA ASN A 372 -3.82 -25.37 -4.29
C ASN A 372 -4.87 -24.34 -4.67
N PHE A 373 -4.55 -23.07 -4.43
CA PHE A 373 -5.43 -21.95 -4.73
C PHE A 373 -5.53 -21.73 -6.24
N VAL A 374 -6.76 -21.58 -6.74
CA VAL A 374 -7.05 -21.34 -8.17
C VAL A 374 -7.42 -19.89 -8.43
N GLY A 375 -8.12 -19.24 -7.49
CA GLY A 375 -8.70 -17.92 -7.67
C GLY A 375 -10.03 -17.78 -6.95
N ARG A 376 -10.65 -16.61 -7.07
CA ARG A 376 -11.98 -16.35 -6.47
C ARG A 376 -13.12 -16.74 -7.40
N ASN A 377 -14.26 -17.10 -6.81
CA ASN A 377 -15.53 -17.30 -7.52
C ASN A 377 -16.29 -15.98 -7.76
N ASP A 378 -15.78 -14.86 -7.22
CA ASP A 378 -16.34 -13.51 -7.33
C ASP A 378 -15.39 -12.53 -8.05
N ASN A 379 -15.66 -11.22 -7.97
CA ASN A 379 -14.87 -10.16 -8.62
C ASN A 379 -13.83 -9.51 -7.68
N GLN A 380 -13.64 -10.00 -6.46
CA GLN A 380 -12.65 -9.45 -5.55
C GLN A 380 -11.23 -9.77 -6.02
N ILE A 381 -10.30 -8.89 -5.68
CA ILE A 381 -8.88 -9.05 -5.99
C ILE A 381 -8.02 -8.65 -4.78
N MET A 382 -6.76 -9.05 -4.79
CA MET A 382 -5.75 -8.62 -3.82
C MET A 382 -4.82 -7.61 -4.49
N VAL A 383 -4.83 -6.35 -4.07
CA VAL A 383 -3.94 -5.29 -4.58
C VAL A 383 -2.90 -5.01 -3.50
N TYR A 384 -1.63 -5.31 -3.77
CA TYR A 384 -0.56 -5.32 -2.75
C TYR A 384 -0.97 -6.10 -1.50
N GLY A 385 -1.58 -7.28 -1.68
CA GLY A 385 -2.07 -8.12 -0.58
C GLY A 385 -3.27 -7.57 0.21
N LYS A 386 -3.84 -6.44 -0.21
CA LYS A 386 -5.02 -5.86 0.42
C LYS A 386 -6.26 -6.24 -0.38
N ARG A 387 -7.30 -6.72 0.31
CA ARG A 387 -8.58 -7.08 -0.33
C ARG A 387 -9.23 -5.82 -0.89
N VAL A 388 -9.52 -5.83 -2.19
CA VAL A 388 -10.22 -4.76 -2.89
C VAL A 388 -11.45 -5.31 -3.60
N GLU A 389 -12.59 -4.74 -3.25
CA GLU A 389 -13.83 -4.86 -4.01
C GLU A 389 -13.83 -3.84 -5.14
N ILE A 390 -13.70 -4.30 -6.39
CA ILE A 390 -13.72 -3.43 -7.58
C ILE A 390 -14.96 -2.53 -7.56
N MET A 391 -16.09 -3.06 -7.10
CA MET A 391 -17.34 -2.33 -7.01
C MET A 391 -17.33 -1.22 -5.95
N GLU A 392 -16.55 -1.31 -4.87
CA GLU A 392 -16.40 -0.20 -3.90
C GLU A 392 -15.76 1.02 -4.58
N VAL A 393 -14.71 0.78 -5.38
CA VAL A 393 -14.04 1.83 -6.15
C VAL A 393 -14.96 2.40 -7.25
N GLU A 394 -15.67 1.53 -7.98
CA GLU A 394 -16.64 1.95 -9.00
C GLU A 394 -17.80 2.75 -8.39
N ASN A 395 -18.33 2.31 -7.26
CA ASN A 395 -19.40 3.01 -6.56
C ASN A 395 -18.91 4.37 -6.07
N CYS A 396 -17.71 4.45 -5.48
CA CYS A 396 -17.14 5.74 -5.08
C CYS A 396 -17.08 6.71 -6.27
N LEU A 397 -16.54 6.26 -7.41
CA LEU A 397 -16.52 7.04 -8.65
C LEU A 397 -17.92 7.49 -9.08
N LEU A 398 -18.90 6.59 -9.11
CA LEU A 398 -20.27 6.86 -9.57
C LEU A 398 -21.08 7.77 -8.63
N HIS A 399 -20.73 7.84 -7.35
CA HIS A 399 -21.38 8.74 -6.39
C HIS A 399 -20.85 10.18 -6.46
N THR A 400 -19.73 10.41 -7.14
CA THR A 400 -19.24 11.77 -7.39
C THR A 400 -20.13 12.48 -8.41
N ILE A 401 -20.33 13.79 -8.24
CA ILE A 401 -21.02 14.61 -9.26
C ILE A 401 -20.21 14.75 -10.56
N TYR A 402 -18.92 14.41 -10.50
CA TYR A 402 -17.93 14.60 -11.56
C TYR A 402 -17.89 13.43 -12.55
N CYS A 403 -18.47 12.28 -12.22
CA CYS A 403 -18.45 11.07 -13.03
C CYS A 403 -19.85 10.73 -13.59
N ARG A 404 -19.93 10.34 -14.87
CA ARG A 404 -21.18 9.85 -15.49
C ARG A 404 -21.22 8.32 -15.53
N GLU A 405 -20.10 7.71 -15.92
CA GLU A 405 -19.94 6.26 -16.03
C GLU A 405 -18.54 5.91 -15.53
N ALA A 406 -18.41 4.83 -14.78
CA ALA A 406 -17.13 4.31 -14.34
C ALA A 406 -17.11 2.79 -14.45
N CYS A 407 -15.97 2.26 -14.85
CA CYS A 407 -15.65 0.84 -14.73
C CYS A 407 -14.19 0.68 -14.32
N VAL A 408 -13.95 -0.04 -13.24
CA VAL A 408 -12.62 -0.32 -12.75
C VAL A 408 -12.26 -1.73 -13.18
N VAL A 409 -11.07 -1.87 -13.76
CA VAL A 409 -10.59 -3.11 -14.34
C VAL A 409 -9.23 -3.45 -13.75
N PRO A 410 -9.08 -4.63 -13.13
CA PRO A 410 -7.79 -5.08 -12.67
C PRO A 410 -6.97 -5.67 -13.82
N TYR A 411 -5.65 -5.53 -13.72
CA TYR A 411 -4.69 -6.26 -14.54
C TYR A 411 -3.52 -6.74 -13.71
N VAL A 412 -2.86 -7.78 -14.21
CA VAL A 412 -1.66 -8.35 -13.60
C VAL A 412 -0.45 -7.91 -14.42
N ASP A 413 0.57 -7.36 -13.78
CA ASP A 413 1.80 -6.95 -14.46
C ASP A 413 2.73 -8.13 -14.79
N GLY A 414 3.88 -7.85 -15.42
CA GLY A 414 4.87 -8.88 -15.76
C GLY A 414 5.51 -9.58 -14.56
N LYS A 415 5.35 -9.03 -13.36
CA LYS A 415 5.85 -9.60 -12.10
C LYS A 415 4.78 -10.41 -11.37
N GLY A 416 3.53 -10.41 -11.83
CA GLY A 416 2.44 -11.11 -11.18
C GLY A 416 1.65 -10.26 -10.17
N LEU A 417 1.86 -8.95 -10.11
CA LEU A 417 1.17 -8.05 -9.18
C LEU A 417 -0.12 -7.50 -9.81
N TYR A 418 -1.19 -7.43 -9.02
CA TYR A 418 -2.44 -6.78 -9.41
C TYR A 418 -2.33 -5.26 -9.33
N HIS A 419 -2.87 -4.60 -10.34
CA HIS A 419 -3.02 -3.15 -10.45
C HIS A 419 -4.45 -2.82 -10.90
N LEU A 420 -4.90 -1.61 -10.60
CA LEU A 420 -6.22 -1.09 -10.95
C LEU A 420 -6.12 -0.03 -12.06
N GLN A 421 -6.97 -0.17 -13.07
CA GLN A 421 -7.20 0.85 -14.09
C GLN A 421 -8.66 1.29 -14.05
N ALA A 422 -8.91 2.59 -13.84
CA ALA A 422 -10.25 3.15 -13.94
C ALA A 422 -10.54 3.68 -15.34
N HIS A 423 -11.60 3.17 -15.95
CA HIS A 423 -12.16 3.69 -17.19
C HIS A 423 -13.35 4.58 -16.85
N ILE A 424 -13.29 5.86 -17.22
CA ILE A 424 -14.23 6.87 -16.73
C ILE A 424 -14.80 7.67 -17.89
N ALA A 425 -16.12 7.89 -17.88
CA ALA A 425 -16.76 8.93 -18.67
C ALA A 425 -17.06 10.16 -17.79
N PRO A 426 -16.27 11.23 -17.88
CA PRO A 426 -16.40 12.37 -16.97
C PRO A 426 -17.62 13.25 -17.30
N ARG A 427 -18.11 13.96 -16.27
CA ARG A 427 -19.06 15.09 -16.36
C ARG A 427 -18.35 16.45 -16.27
N GLN A 428 -17.23 16.53 -15.55
CA GLN A 428 -16.42 17.74 -15.33
C GLN A 428 -14.92 17.42 -15.43
N GLU A 429 -14.02 18.30 -14.96
CA GLU A 429 -12.56 18.12 -15.05
C GLU A 429 -12.05 16.86 -14.34
N GLU A 430 -11.03 16.24 -14.95
CA GLU A 430 -10.43 14.96 -14.54
C GLU A 430 -9.79 14.98 -13.14
N SER A 431 -9.25 16.13 -12.72
CA SER A 431 -8.58 16.33 -11.42
C SER A 431 -9.53 16.14 -10.24
N ALA A 432 -10.76 16.65 -10.34
CA ALA A 432 -11.77 16.57 -9.29
C ALA A 432 -12.23 15.13 -8.99
N ILE A 433 -12.13 14.24 -9.98
CA ILE A 433 -12.50 12.82 -9.81
C ILE A 433 -11.46 12.08 -8.96
N ILE A 434 -10.18 12.36 -9.17
CA ILE A 434 -9.08 11.73 -8.42
C ILE A 434 -9.09 12.22 -6.97
N GLU A 435 -9.32 13.51 -6.75
CA GLU A 435 -9.46 14.07 -5.39
C GLU A 435 -10.64 13.44 -4.65
N ALA A 436 -11.80 13.34 -5.29
CA ALA A 436 -12.98 12.71 -4.69
C ALA A 436 -12.73 11.23 -4.30
N LEU A 437 -11.94 10.48 -5.08
CA LEU A 437 -11.55 9.12 -4.67
C LEU A 437 -10.67 9.14 -3.42
N ARG A 438 -9.67 10.03 -3.37
CA ARG A 438 -8.74 10.15 -2.22
C ARG A 438 -9.45 10.57 -0.92
N GLU A 439 -10.55 11.31 -1.03
CA GLU A 439 -11.36 11.70 0.12
C GLU A 439 -12.20 10.56 0.71
N ASN A 440 -12.49 9.52 -0.07
CA ASN A 440 -13.49 8.50 0.28
C ASN A 440 -12.92 7.08 0.35
N LEU A 441 -11.77 6.83 -0.26
CA LEU A 441 -11.13 5.52 -0.32
C LEU A 441 -9.74 5.54 0.30
N PRO A 442 -9.30 4.43 0.92
CA PRO A 442 -7.92 4.25 1.33
C PRO A 442 -6.94 4.36 0.15
N PRO A 443 -5.68 4.81 0.37
CA PRO A 443 -4.71 5.02 -0.71
C PRO A 443 -4.48 3.81 -1.63
N TYR A 444 -4.54 2.59 -1.09
CA TYR A 444 -4.32 1.35 -1.85
C TYR A 444 -5.49 0.94 -2.76
N MET A 445 -6.66 1.55 -2.58
CA MET A 445 -7.82 1.33 -3.46
C MET A 445 -7.88 2.34 -4.62
N ILE A 446 -7.01 3.36 -4.60
CA ILE A 446 -6.96 4.38 -5.64
C ILE A 446 -6.28 3.79 -6.88
N PRO A 447 -6.96 3.75 -8.05
CA PRO A 447 -6.38 3.19 -9.27
C PRO A 447 -5.07 3.87 -9.69
N GLU A 448 -4.09 3.07 -10.11
CA GLU A 448 -2.77 3.58 -10.56
C GLU A 448 -2.86 4.26 -11.92
N SER A 449 -3.90 3.95 -12.70
CA SER A 449 -4.11 4.54 -14.02
C SER A 449 -5.57 4.88 -14.30
N PHE A 450 -5.77 5.99 -15.00
CA PHE A 450 -7.08 6.49 -15.40
C PHE A 450 -7.14 6.63 -16.92
N VAL A 451 -8.18 6.08 -17.53
CA VAL A 451 -8.45 6.18 -18.97
C VAL A 451 -9.81 6.85 -19.14
N PHE A 452 -9.81 8.05 -19.69
CA PHE A 452 -11.02 8.83 -19.91
C PHE A 452 -11.63 8.53 -21.29
N HIS A 453 -12.95 8.39 -21.31
CA HIS A 453 -13.77 8.09 -22.49
C HIS A 453 -14.90 9.10 -22.63
N ASP A 454 -15.35 9.38 -23.84
CA ASP A 454 -16.61 10.10 -24.04
C ASP A 454 -17.80 9.26 -23.55
N LYS A 455 -17.74 7.95 -23.75
CA LYS A 455 -18.71 6.96 -23.26
C LYS A 455 -18.04 5.60 -23.11
N LEU A 456 -18.38 4.83 -22.08
CA LEU A 456 -17.83 3.49 -21.92
C LEU A 456 -18.40 2.52 -22.97
N PRO A 457 -17.58 1.59 -23.48
CA PRO A 457 -18.05 0.59 -24.43
C PRO A 457 -19.08 -0.32 -23.76
N LEU A 458 -20.14 -0.66 -24.50
CA LEU A 458 -21.21 -1.54 -24.04
C LEU A 458 -21.15 -2.88 -24.80
N ASN A 459 -21.59 -3.95 -24.15
CA ASN A 459 -21.77 -5.26 -24.75
C ASN A 459 -23.12 -5.33 -25.49
N GLU A 460 -23.39 -6.47 -26.13
CA GLU A 460 -24.64 -6.73 -26.88
C GLU A 460 -25.91 -6.56 -26.03
N ASN A 461 -25.79 -6.68 -24.71
CA ASN A 461 -26.88 -6.51 -23.75
C ASN A 461 -26.98 -5.07 -23.19
N GLY A 462 -26.24 -4.11 -23.74
CA GLY A 462 -26.25 -2.71 -23.31
C GLY A 462 -25.60 -2.43 -21.95
N LYS A 463 -24.87 -3.40 -21.36
CA LYS A 463 -24.07 -3.22 -20.14
C LYS A 463 -22.62 -2.88 -20.50
N ILE A 464 -21.88 -2.24 -19.60
CA ILE A 464 -20.45 -1.93 -19.82
C ILE A 464 -19.67 -3.22 -20.16
N ASP A 465 -18.96 -3.20 -21.28
CA ASP A 465 -18.15 -4.32 -21.77
C ASP A 465 -16.77 -4.35 -21.09
N ARG A 466 -16.76 -4.90 -19.88
CA ARG A 466 -15.52 -5.07 -19.10
C ARG A 466 -14.46 -5.90 -19.81
N ARG A 467 -14.87 -6.87 -20.64
CA ARG A 467 -13.94 -7.74 -21.37
C ARG A 467 -13.18 -6.94 -22.42
N ARG A 468 -13.89 -6.10 -23.17
CA ARG A 468 -13.27 -5.18 -24.13
C ARG A 468 -12.34 -4.20 -23.43
N LEU A 469 -12.74 -3.65 -22.28
CA LEU A 469 -11.88 -2.76 -21.49
C LEU A 469 -10.62 -3.48 -20.99
N ARG A 470 -10.71 -4.72 -20.51
CA ARG A 470 -9.55 -5.56 -20.14
C ARG A 470 -8.56 -5.74 -21.28
N ILE A 471 -9.04 -6.00 -22.49
CA ILE A 471 -8.19 -6.16 -23.68
C ILE A 471 -7.56 -4.81 -24.08
N GLN A 472 -8.27 -3.72 -23.84
CA GLN A 472 -7.80 -2.35 -24.10
C GLN A 472 -6.82 -1.83 -23.06
N ILE A 473 -6.59 -2.55 -21.96
CA ILE A 473 -5.49 -2.25 -21.04
C ILE A 473 -4.22 -2.32 -21.86
N ARG A 474 -3.78 -1.15 -22.32
CA ARG A 474 -2.47 -0.99 -22.90
C ARG A 474 -1.54 -1.45 -21.79
N ARG A 475 -0.64 -2.38 -22.11
CA ARG A 475 0.69 -2.39 -21.49
C ARG A 475 1.33 -1.03 -21.84
N LEU A 476 0.87 0.04 -21.20
CA LEU A 476 1.77 1.12 -20.84
C LEU A 476 2.76 0.39 -19.96
N GLY A 477 3.96 0.14 -20.47
CA GLY A 477 4.95 -0.59 -19.71
C GLY A 477 5.04 0.07 -18.35
N LEU A 478 4.77 -0.70 -17.29
CA LEU A 478 5.23 -0.29 -15.97
C LEU A 478 6.76 -0.13 -15.99
N GLU A 479 7.44 -0.78 -16.95
CA GLU A 479 8.79 -0.41 -17.37
C GLU A 479 8.84 1.04 -17.85
N ASP A 480 8.05 1.51 -18.82
CA ASP A 480 8.08 2.91 -19.26
C ASP A 480 7.75 3.93 -18.15
N MET A 481 6.82 3.62 -17.23
CA MET A 481 6.46 4.50 -16.11
C MET A 481 7.47 4.47 -14.95
N ALA A 482 8.04 3.30 -14.63
CA ALA A 482 9.09 3.16 -13.62
C ALA A 482 10.45 3.64 -14.14
N ILE A 483 10.69 3.51 -15.45
CA ILE A 483 11.79 4.16 -16.17
C ILE A 483 11.54 5.67 -16.12
N TRP A 484 10.32 6.17 -16.31
CA TRP A 484 10.02 7.60 -16.15
C TRP A 484 10.22 8.12 -14.72
N SER A 485 9.80 7.41 -13.67
CA SER A 485 9.98 7.86 -12.28
C SER A 485 11.42 7.70 -11.78
N ASN A 486 12.07 6.57 -12.09
CA ASN A 486 13.47 6.32 -11.73
C ASN A 486 14.44 7.12 -12.59
N GLN A 487 14.19 7.37 -13.88
CA GLN A 487 15.02 8.28 -14.68
C GLN A 487 14.79 9.73 -14.31
N ARG A 488 13.58 10.15 -13.88
CA ARG A 488 13.39 11.50 -13.31
C ARG A 488 14.24 11.68 -12.06
N MET A 489 14.25 10.68 -11.17
CA MET A 489 15.09 10.67 -9.96
C MET A 489 16.58 10.49 -10.26
N LYS A 490 16.96 9.70 -11.27
CA LYS A 490 18.35 9.41 -11.63
C LYS A 490 18.98 10.52 -12.45
N VAL A 491 18.25 11.15 -13.38
CA VAL A 491 18.68 12.37 -14.07
C VAL A 491 18.72 13.55 -13.10
N LEU A 492 17.74 13.71 -12.20
CA LEU A 492 17.84 14.73 -11.14
C LEU A 492 19.02 14.42 -10.20
N LYS A 493 19.20 13.18 -9.72
CA LYS A 493 20.33 12.81 -8.85
C LYS A 493 21.69 12.86 -9.54
N GLU A 494 21.82 12.55 -10.83
CA GLU A 494 23.07 12.65 -11.60
C GLU A 494 23.39 14.11 -11.94
N VAL A 495 22.37 14.94 -12.23
CA VAL A 495 22.53 16.40 -12.39
C VAL A 495 22.88 17.05 -11.04
N PHE A 496 22.28 16.61 -9.92
CA PHE A 496 22.56 17.13 -8.59
C PHE A 496 23.87 16.58 -7.97
N SER A 497 24.27 15.33 -8.28
CA SER A 497 25.53 14.75 -7.79
C SER A 497 26.74 15.39 -8.47
N CYS A 498 26.64 15.80 -9.73
CA CYS A 498 27.69 16.57 -10.40
C CYS A 498 27.92 17.96 -9.76
N PHE A 499 26.91 18.52 -9.08
CA PHE A 499 27.02 19.83 -8.40
C PHE A 499 27.44 19.73 -6.93
N ASN A 500 27.21 18.61 -6.26
CA ASN A 500 27.54 18.44 -4.84
C ASN A 500 28.89 17.74 -4.57
N LEU A 501 29.62 17.31 -5.61
CA LEU A 501 30.92 16.64 -5.47
C LEU A 501 32.13 17.58 -5.44
N TYR A 502 31.93 18.89 -5.61
CA TYR A 502 33.02 19.87 -5.59
C TYR A 502 32.80 20.87 -4.47
N SER A 503 33.85 21.13 -3.68
CA SER A 503 33.84 22.19 -2.69
C SER A 503 33.55 23.54 -3.36
N PRO A 504 33.00 24.53 -2.64
CA PRO A 504 32.75 25.87 -3.19
C PRO A 504 33.98 26.52 -3.85
N ALA A 505 35.19 26.14 -3.41
CA ALA A 505 36.44 26.59 -4.01
C ALA A 505 36.75 25.92 -5.36
N GLU A 506 36.40 24.63 -5.52
CA GLU A 506 36.54 23.89 -6.78
C GLU A 506 35.49 24.33 -7.80
N GLN A 507 34.26 24.59 -7.35
CA GLN A 507 33.21 25.19 -8.18
C GLN A 507 33.60 26.58 -8.70
N LYS A 508 34.28 27.37 -7.86
CA LYS A 508 34.82 28.67 -8.24
C LYS A 508 35.96 28.56 -9.26
N LYS A 509 36.90 27.61 -9.08
CA LYS A 509 37.98 27.35 -10.05
C LYS A 509 37.47 26.87 -11.40
N ILE A 510 36.46 26.01 -11.42
CA ILE A 510 35.83 25.53 -12.67
C ILE A 510 35.10 26.68 -13.37
N ARG A 511 34.42 27.55 -12.61
CA ARG A 511 33.83 28.79 -13.15
C ARG A 511 34.87 29.70 -13.78
N GLU A 512 35.95 30.00 -13.06
CA GLU A 512 37.01 30.90 -13.53
C GLU A 512 37.76 30.33 -14.74
N ALA A 513 37.96 29.01 -14.79
CA ALA A 513 38.57 28.32 -15.94
C ALA A 513 37.67 28.37 -17.18
N ASN A 514 36.37 28.07 -17.02
CA ASN A 514 35.40 28.14 -18.12
C ASN A 514 35.17 29.58 -18.58
N GLU A 515 35.21 30.56 -17.68
CA GLU A 515 35.07 31.99 -17.99
C GLU A 515 36.31 32.52 -18.72
N ALA A 516 37.52 32.06 -18.37
CA ALA A 516 38.75 32.37 -19.10
C ALA A 516 38.79 31.73 -20.51
N GLU A 517 38.31 30.50 -20.65
CA GLU A 517 38.24 29.80 -21.94
C GLU A 517 37.15 30.39 -22.86
N PHE A 518 36.04 30.82 -22.26
CA PHE A 518 34.98 31.61 -22.91
C PHE A 518 35.50 32.97 -23.37
N LEU A 519 36.17 33.75 -22.51
CA LEU A 519 36.78 35.04 -22.86
C LEU A 519 37.88 34.91 -23.92
N LYS A 520 38.59 33.78 -23.95
CA LYS A 520 39.61 33.48 -24.98
C LYS A 520 38.96 33.30 -26.35
N GLY A 521 37.90 32.50 -26.49
CA GLY A 521 37.24 32.39 -27.79
C GLY A 521 36.39 33.60 -28.18
N VAL A 522 35.93 34.40 -27.21
CA VAL A 522 35.34 35.73 -27.47
C VAL A 522 36.38 36.68 -28.10
N LYS A 523 37.66 36.61 -27.69
CA LYS A 523 38.76 37.39 -28.32
C LYS A 523 39.20 36.85 -29.67
N GLU A 524 39.03 35.54 -29.90
CA GLU A 524 39.42 34.86 -31.15
C GLU A 524 38.28 34.84 -32.20
N GLY A 525 37.12 35.45 -31.91
CA GLY A 525 36.02 35.62 -32.87
C GLY A 525 35.23 34.35 -33.17
N THR A 526 35.44 33.29 -32.40
CA THR A 526 34.67 32.04 -32.46
C THR A 526 34.06 31.81 -31.09
N HIS A 527 32.74 32.00 -30.96
CA HIS A 527 31.90 31.17 -30.08
C HIS A 527 30.41 31.34 -30.38
N VAL A 528 29.79 30.25 -30.84
CA VAL A 528 28.42 29.88 -30.51
C VAL A 528 28.53 28.77 -29.47
N ALA A 529 28.08 29.00 -28.24
CA ALA A 529 27.97 27.94 -27.26
C ALA A 529 26.69 27.13 -27.57
N PHE A 530 26.84 25.96 -28.17
CA PHE A 530 25.75 25.00 -28.34
C PHE A 530 25.62 24.13 -27.09
N ALA A 531 24.50 24.21 -26.39
CA ALA A 531 24.03 23.12 -25.54
C ALA A 531 22.86 22.43 -26.27
N LEU A 532 23.20 21.46 -27.12
CA LEU A 532 22.23 20.56 -27.74
C LEU A 532 21.87 19.46 -26.73
N PHE A 533 20.74 19.62 -26.03
CA PHE A 533 20.07 18.48 -25.41
C PHE A 533 19.12 17.87 -26.43
N ASP A 534 19.65 16.99 -27.28
CA ASP A 534 18.84 16.19 -28.19
C ASP A 534 18.31 14.97 -27.43
N VAL A 535 17.04 15.06 -27.01
CA VAL A 535 16.32 13.98 -26.32
C VAL A 535 16.10 12.76 -27.25
N ASN A 536 16.38 12.86 -28.55
CA ASN A 536 16.23 11.74 -29.49
C ASN A 536 17.41 10.74 -29.48
N ARG A 537 18.49 10.99 -28.74
CA ARG A 537 19.65 10.07 -28.74
C ARG A 537 19.55 8.88 -27.78
N ILE A 538 18.42 8.73 -27.07
CA ILE A 538 18.16 7.59 -26.16
C ILE A 538 17.08 6.64 -26.72
N VAL A 539 16.64 6.83 -27.96
CA VAL A 539 15.68 5.93 -28.60
C VAL A 539 16.27 5.41 -29.91
N GLY A 540 16.59 4.11 -29.92
CA GLY A 540 17.06 3.44 -31.11
C GLY A 540 15.97 3.39 -32.20
N SER A 541 16.18 4.17 -33.26
CA SER A 541 15.71 3.84 -34.60
C SER A 541 16.67 4.49 -35.59
N GLY A 542 17.38 3.67 -36.37
CA GLY A 542 18.26 4.15 -37.44
C GLY A 542 17.47 4.95 -38.48
N ASP A 543 17.96 6.14 -38.78
CA ASP A 543 18.35 6.58 -40.13
C ASP A 543 18.85 8.03 -40.05
N ILE A 544 20.04 8.27 -40.58
CA ILE A 544 20.67 9.60 -40.67
C ILE A 544 20.13 10.31 -41.90
N CYS A 545 19.68 11.57 -41.79
CA CYS A 545 19.89 12.54 -42.88
C CYS A 545 19.74 14.01 -42.46
N TYR A 546 20.87 14.70 -42.58
CA TYR A 546 21.10 16.04 -43.12
C TYR A 546 20.94 17.33 -42.31
N GLN A 547 22.02 18.10 -42.51
CA GLN A 547 22.47 19.40 -42.07
C GLN A 547 21.68 20.53 -42.76
N ARG A 548 21.40 21.63 -42.05
CA ARG A 548 21.18 22.94 -42.67
C ARG A 548 21.74 24.04 -41.77
N GLU A 549 22.87 24.62 -42.17
CA GLU A 549 23.32 25.92 -41.68
C GLU A 549 22.34 26.99 -42.17
N LEU A 550 21.90 27.88 -41.27
CA LEU A 550 21.23 29.12 -41.63
C LEU A 550 21.83 30.29 -40.82
N PRO A 551 21.92 31.48 -41.43
CA PRO A 551 22.80 32.55 -41.00
C PRO A 551 22.25 33.37 -39.82
N SER A 552 23.20 33.97 -39.10
CA SER A 552 23.03 34.99 -38.06
C SER A 552 22.06 36.11 -38.45
N PRO A 553 21.26 36.59 -37.48
CA PRO A 553 21.07 38.02 -37.31
C PRO A 553 21.69 38.49 -35.99
N GLU A 554 22.61 39.44 -36.11
CA GLU A 554 23.06 40.29 -35.01
C GLU A 554 21.87 40.94 -34.31
N ASN A 555 21.88 40.98 -32.98
CA ASN A 555 21.19 42.06 -32.29
C ASN A 555 22.03 42.66 -31.16
N LYS A 556 22.16 43.98 -31.24
CA LYS A 556 22.96 44.87 -30.40
C LYS A 556 22.07 45.38 -29.27
N SER A 557 22.08 44.74 -28.09
CA SER A 557 21.49 45.40 -26.90
C SER A 557 22.01 44.97 -25.54
N GLY A 558 23.10 44.18 -25.42
CA GLY A 558 23.72 43.91 -24.11
C GLY A 558 22.87 43.14 -23.09
N ASP A 559 21.73 42.56 -23.50
CA ASP A 559 20.90 41.70 -22.66
C ASP A 559 21.33 40.24 -22.83
N SER A 560 21.45 39.48 -21.74
CA SER A 560 21.64 38.03 -21.76
C SER A 560 20.37 37.33 -22.25
N ALA A 561 20.36 36.94 -23.53
CA ALA A 561 19.29 36.14 -24.13
C ALA A 561 19.64 34.64 -24.08
N PHE A 562 18.69 33.81 -23.67
CA PHE A 562 18.79 32.36 -23.70
C PHE A 562 17.80 31.83 -24.74
N LEU A 563 18.31 31.15 -25.78
CA LEU A 563 17.48 30.49 -26.77
C LEU A 563 17.38 29.01 -26.41
N MET A 564 16.17 28.51 -26.15
CA MET A 564 15.95 27.11 -25.79
C MET A 564 14.94 26.50 -26.76
N ASN A 565 15.38 25.50 -27.53
CA ASN A 565 14.50 24.79 -28.45
C ASN A 565 13.90 23.57 -27.73
N VAL A 566 12.61 23.63 -27.40
CA VAL A 566 11.93 22.59 -26.62
C VAL A 566 10.99 21.81 -27.55
N HIS A 567 11.39 20.58 -27.90
CA HIS A 567 10.54 19.70 -28.68
C HIS A 567 9.64 18.88 -27.76
N VAL A 568 8.44 19.41 -27.45
CA VAL A 568 7.43 18.64 -26.69
C VAL A 568 6.71 17.68 -27.63
N ASP A 569 6.88 16.39 -27.37
CA ASP A 569 6.23 15.30 -28.09
C ASP A 569 4.70 15.49 -28.19
N ALA A 570 4.12 15.11 -29.34
CA ALA A 570 2.70 15.31 -29.63
C ALA A 570 1.76 14.50 -28.72
N SER A 571 2.26 13.45 -28.05
CA SER A 571 1.53 12.69 -27.04
C SER A 571 1.47 13.42 -25.69
N LEU A 572 2.53 14.14 -25.31
CA LEU A 572 2.59 14.94 -24.07
C LEU A 572 1.69 16.18 -24.15
N ARG A 573 1.58 16.79 -25.33
CA ARG A 573 0.63 17.90 -25.56
C ARG A 573 -0.83 17.45 -25.49
N ARG A 574 -1.15 16.26 -26.01
CA ARG A 574 -2.51 15.69 -25.97
C ARG A 574 -2.97 15.29 -24.57
N LYS A 575 -2.02 15.12 -23.63
CA LYS A 575 -2.27 14.75 -22.24
C LYS A 575 -2.20 15.93 -21.25
N GLY A 576 -2.25 17.18 -21.72
CA GLY A 576 -2.31 18.37 -20.85
C GLY A 576 -0.99 18.84 -20.20
N PHE A 577 0.02 17.97 -20.12
CA PHE A 577 1.32 18.25 -19.47
C PHE A 577 2.17 19.37 -20.10
N GLY A 578 1.83 19.81 -21.32
CA GLY A 578 2.53 20.91 -21.98
C GLY A 578 2.48 22.23 -21.19
N LYS A 579 1.42 22.47 -20.40
CA LYS A 579 1.29 23.69 -19.60
C LYS A 579 2.20 23.69 -18.36
N GLU A 580 2.31 22.55 -17.69
CA GLU A 580 3.09 22.40 -16.45
C GLU A 580 4.60 22.45 -16.71
N ILE A 581 5.04 21.80 -17.80
CA ILE A 581 6.43 21.86 -18.25
C ILE A 581 6.81 23.31 -18.58
N MET A 582 5.94 24.04 -19.27
CA MET A 582 6.18 25.45 -19.56
C MET A 582 6.15 26.34 -18.30
N ALA A 583 5.27 26.07 -17.34
CA ALA A 583 5.20 26.81 -16.08
C ALA A 583 6.45 26.62 -15.21
N CYS A 584 6.98 25.40 -15.11
CA CYS A 584 8.25 25.14 -14.43
C CYS A 584 9.42 25.88 -15.07
N LEU A 585 9.53 25.80 -16.41
CA LEU A 585 10.59 26.49 -17.15
C LEU A 585 10.54 28.01 -16.98
N LEU A 586 9.33 28.59 -16.98
CA LEU A 586 9.12 30.02 -16.77
C LEU A 586 9.46 30.45 -15.33
N ASN A 587 9.07 29.66 -14.33
CA ASN A 587 9.37 29.95 -12.92
C ASN A 587 10.87 29.88 -12.62
N GLU A 588 11.57 28.89 -13.18
CA GLU A 588 13.02 28.76 -13.04
C GLU A 588 13.78 29.89 -13.74
N ALA A 589 13.35 30.27 -14.95
CA ALA A 589 13.94 31.40 -15.68
C ALA A 589 13.77 32.72 -14.91
N LYS A 590 12.60 32.91 -14.30
CA LYS A 590 12.32 34.06 -13.42
C LYS A 590 13.19 34.04 -12.16
N GLY A 591 13.41 32.87 -11.56
CA GLY A 591 14.30 32.68 -10.40
C GLY A 591 15.78 32.96 -10.70
N LYS A 592 16.19 32.93 -11.97
CA LYS A 592 17.58 33.16 -12.43
C LYS A 592 17.79 34.53 -13.10
N GLY A 593 16.79 35.42 -13.02
CA GLY A 593 16.89 36.79 -13.56
C GLY A 593 16.84 36.89 -15.08
N ILE A 594 16.37 35.84 -15.77
CA ILE A 594 16.24 35.83 -17.23
C ILE A 594 14.99 36.62 -17.61
N THR A 595 15.17 37.71 -18.36
CA THR A 595 14.09 38.68 -18.67
C THR A 595 13.41 38.45 -20.02
N LYS A 596 14.01 37.64 -20.92
CA LYS A 596 13.46 37.32 -22.25
C LYS A 596 13.67 35.84 -22.58
N ILE A 597 12.61 35.17 -23.03
CA ILE A 597 12.64 33.76 -23.47
C ILE A 597 12.01 33.69 -24.86
N TYR A 598 12.72 33.07 -25.79
CA TYR A 598 12.25 32.86 -27.16
C TYR A 598 11.93 31.38 -27.36
N LEU A 599 10.70 31.10 -27.79
CA LEU A 599 10.19 29.74 -27.99
C LEU A 599 9.88 29.55 -29.48
N GLU A 600 10.51 28.57 -30.10
CA GLU A 600 10.24 28.20 -31.49
C GLU A 600 9.32 26.96 -31.52
N SER A 601 8.24 27.03 -32.29
CA SER A 601 7.29 25.91 -32.46
C SER A 601 7.46 25.30 -33.85
N SER A 602 7.91 24.04 -33.91
CA SER A 602 8.08 23.25 -35.14
C SER A 602 6.73 22.78 -35.72
N ARG A 603 5.84 23.70 -36.12
CA ARG A 603 4.89 23.51 -37.23
C ARG A 603 4.07 24.77 -37.49
N ALA A 604 3.99 25.13 -38.77
CA ALA A 604 3.16 26.19 -39.32
C ALA A 604 1.69 26.04 -38.91
N GLY A 605 1.10 27.11 -38.39
CA GLY A 605 -0.32 27.36 -38.59
C GLY A 605 -1.24 27.59 -37.40
N ARG A 606 -0.81 27.44 -36.13
CA ARG A 606 -1.63 27.91 -34.98
C ARG A 606 -0.82 28.51 -33.82
N PRO A 607 -0.85 29.84 -33.66
CA PRO A 607 -0.48 30.58 -32.46
C PRO A 607 -0.92 30.01 -31.10
N LEU A 608 0.02 29.86 -30.15
CA LEU A 608 -0.23 29.56 -28.73
C LEU A 608 -0.60 30.84 -27.91
N TYR A 609 -0.92 31.95 -28.58
CA TYR A 609 -0.66 33.31 -28.05
C TYR A 609 -1.81 33.97 -27.28
N ARG A 610 -2.71 33.23 -26.61
CA ARG A 610 -3.84 33.86 -25.88
C ARG A 610 -3.89 33.68 -24.37
N LEU A 611 -2.88 33.09 -23.73
CA LEU A 611 -3.02 32.69 -22.32
C LEU A 611 -2.27 33.52 -21.27
N MET A 612 -1.31 34.41 -21.58
CA MET A 612 -0.49 35.00 -20.49
C MET A 612 0.03 36.44 -20.69
N GLY A 613 -0.74 37.37 -21.26
CA GLY A 613 -0.59 38.81 -20.93
C GLY A 613 0.75 39.54 -21.20
N PHE A 614 1.71 38.96 -21.94
CA PHE A 614 2.93 39.66 -22.35
C PHE A 614 2.74 40.36 -23.70
N ARG A 615 3.12 41.64 -23.80
CA ARG A 615 3.21 42.36 -25.11
C ARG A 615 4.56 42.00 -25.75
N MET A 616 4.53 41.44 -26.96
CA MET A 616 5.71 41.39 -27.82
C MET A 616 5.85 42.72 -28.59
N LEU A 617 7.08 43.23 -28.68
CA LEU A 617 7.47 44.22 -29.69
C LEU A 617 7.60 43.50 -31.03
N ASP A 618 6.95 44.07 -32.04
CA ASP A 618 6.89 43.56 -33.41
C ASP A 618 8.29 43.44 -34.04
N TYR A 619 8.57 42.31 -34.68
CA TYR A 619 9.44 42.27 -35.85
C TYR A 619 8.78 41.43 -36.95
N TYR A 620 8.49 42.11 -38.05
CA TYR A 620 8.00 41.56 -39.31
C TYR A 620 9.17 41.24 -40.25
N MET A 621 8.93 40.26 -41.14
CA MET A 621 9.53 40.04 -42.47
C MET A 621 10.94 39.40 -42.52
N PHE A 622 11.28 38.52 -43.48
CA PHE A 622 10.85 38.43 -44.88
C PHE A 622 10.60 37.01 -45.40
N TYR A 623 9.68 36.95 -46.35
CA TYR A 623 9.46 35.90 -47.32
C TYR A 623 10.37 36.17 -48.54
N ASP A 624 11.07 35.16 -49.05
CA ASP A 624 11.54 35.11 -50.43
C ASP A 624 11.58 33.61 -50.78
N GLY A 625 10.59 33.05 -51.46
CA GLY A 625 10.34 33.37 -52.86
C GLY A 625 11.16 32.48 -53.80
N LYS A 626 11.48 31.23 -53.40
CA LYS A 626 11.73 30.06 -54.26
C LYS A 626 11.31 28.77 -53.56
#